data_AF-A0A7C4SG22-F1
#
_entry.id   AF-A0A7C4SG22-F1
#
_cell.length_a   1.000
_cell.length_b   1.000
_cell.length_c   1.000
_cell.angle_alpha   90.00
_cell.angle_beta   90.00
_cell.angle_gamma   90.00
#
_symmetry.space_group_name_H-M   'P 1'
#
loop_
_entity.id
_entity.type
_entity.pdbx_description
1 polymer ?
#
loop_
_entity_poly.entity_id
_entity_poly.type
_entity_poly.pdbx_seq_one_letter_code
_entity_poly.pdbx_strand_id
1 'polypeptide(L)'
;MGFTVRDFQDLLELLRQHPEWRQQLWALLAGEELLRLPAEFRAFREETERRFAEIREEVAAARAEADRRFAELAEAQRRHYEEFAAHRQEFLAHRQEFLAYRAEADRRFAELAEAQRRTEETVRKLVETTRRMNQRLEHHAADLGELKTMRLEAFYHQRAAFAFHRLVRRASPVSDEERYWILEQAAAAGRITEEEVERALPLDLLVKGFHRREDRPVYLAVEISWLGGTEDVERALERAENFARALG
;
A
#
# COMPACT_ATOMS: atom_id res chain seq x y z
N MET A 1 -140.80 -3.57 -3.60
CA MET A 1 -140.48 -4.80 -4.34
C MET A 1 -139.06 -5.20 -3.99
N GLY A 2 -138.84 -6.48 -3.65
CA GLY A 2 -137.54 -6.97 -3.19
C GLY A 2 -136.66 -7.36 -4.36
N PHE A 3 -135.45 -6.84 -4.41
CA PHE A 3 -134.41 -7.26 -5.35
C PHE A 3 -134.02 -8.72 -5.03
N THR A 4 -134.22 -9.65 -5.95
CA THR A 4 -133.99 -11.09 -5.72
C THR A 4 -132.64 -11.55 -6.29
N VAL A 5 -132.21 -12.77 -5.92
CA VAL A 5 -130.94 -13.34 -6.39
C VAL A 5 -130.91 -13.53 -7.91
N ARG A 6 -132.06 -13.80 -8.55
CA ARG A 6 -132.17 -13.90 -10.03
C ARG A 6 -131.96 -12.54 -10.68
N ASP A 7 -132.59 -11.49 -10.16
CA ASP A 7 -132.43 -10.12 -10.66
C ASP A 7 -130.97 -9.64 -10.58
N PHE A 8 -130.23 -10.07 -9.56
CA PHE A 8 -128.79 -9.79 -9.46
C PHE A 8 -127.95 -10.55 -10.50
N GLN A 9 -128.28 -11.81 -10.78
CA GLN A 9 -127.58 -12.59 -11.81
C GLN A 9 -127.86 -12.05 -13.22
N ASP A 10 -129.11 -11.67 -13.51
CA ASP A 10 -129.49 -11.06 -14.78
C ASP A 10 -128.77 -9.72 -14.99
N LEU A 11 -128.62 -8.90 -13.93
CA LEU A 11 -127.81 -7.68 -13.96
C LEU A 11 -126.33 -7.95 -14.24
N LEU A 12 -125.74 -8.98 -13.62
CA LEU A 12 -124.34 -9.36 -13.89
C LEU A 12 -124.13 -9.82 -15.34
N GLU A 13 -125.10 -10.53 -15.92
CA GLU A 13 -125.03 -10.98 -17.31
C GLU A 13 -125.15 -9.80 -18.30
N LEU A 14 -126.07 -8.86 -18.04
CA LEU A 14 -126.18 -7.61 -18.79
C LEU A 14 -124.91 -6.76 -18.70
N LEU A 15 -124.31 -6.62 -17.51
CA LEU A 15 -123.05 -5.87 -17.33
C LEU A 15 -121.85 -6.53 -18.02
N ARG A 16 -121.88 -7.84 -18.27
CA ARG A 16 -120.84 -8.53 -19.07
C ARG A 16 -121.02 -8.28 -20.56
N GLN A 17 -122.27 -8.25 -21.04
CA GLN A 17 -122.60 -8.01 -22.45
C GLN A 17 -122.43 -6.55 -22.86
N HIS A 18 -122.57 -5.61 -21.91
CA HIS A 18 -122.45 -4.17 -22.11
C HIS A 18 -121.29 -3.57 -21.27
N PRO A 19 -120.04 -3.61 -21.77
CA PRO A 19 -118.87 -3.07 -21.08
C PRO A 19 -119.01 -1.60 -20.66
N GLU A 20 -119.76 -0.81 -21.43
CA GLU A 20 -120.08 0.58 -21.18
C GLU A 20 -120.92 0.80 -19.91
N TRP A 21 -121.90 -0.08 -19.64
CA TRP A 21 -122.73 0.00 -18.43
C TRP A 21 -121.93 -0.37 -17.19
N ARG A 22 -121.01 -1.33 -17.32
CA ARG A 22 -120.06 -1.68 -16.26
C ARG A 22 -119.13 -0.52 -15.92
N GLN A 23 -118.64 0.24 -16.90
CA GLN A 23 -117.82 1.43 -16.64
C GLN A 23 -118.62 2.53 -15.92
N GLN A 24 -119.88 2.76 -16.30
CA GLN A 24 -120.74 3.75 -15.64
C GLN A 24 -121.08 3.34 -14.20
N LEU A 25 -121.44 2.07 -13.98
CA LEU A 25 -121.69 1.54 -12.63
C LEU A 25 -120.42 1.58 -11.77
N TRP A 26 -119.25 1.29 -12.35
CA TRP A 26 -117.97 1.40 -11.66
C TRP A 26 -117.64 2.85 -11.30
N ALA A 27 -117.89 3.82 -12.18
CA ALA A 27 -117.71 5.25 -11.89
C ALA A 27 -118.62 5.78 -10.77
N LEU A 28 -119.81 5.18 -10.58
CA LEU A 28 -120.74 5.52 -9.50
C LEU A 28 -120.39 4.86 -8.17
N LEU A 29 -119.84 3.63 -8.20
CA LEU A 29 -119.51 2.84 -7.00
C LEU A 29 -118.08 3.07 -6.50
N ALA A 30 -117.16 3.41 -7.40
CA ALA A 30 -115.78 3.71 -7.05
C ALA A 30 -115.66 5.14 -6.52
N GLY A 31 -115.09 5.30 -5.33
CA GLY A 31 -114.69 6.63 -4.85
C GLY A 31 -113.64 7.24 -5.77
N GLU A 32 -113.52 8.58 -5.77
CA GLU A 32 -112.60 9.33 -6.64
C GLU A 32 -111.14 8.84 -6.54
N GLU A 33 -110.73 8.35 -5.37
CA GLU A 33 -109.42 7.73 -5.12
C GLU A 33 -109.18 6.47 -5.95
N LEU A 34 -110.19 5.58 -6.08
CA LEU A 34 -110.05 4.32 -6.82
C LEU A 34 -110.02 4.56 -8.33
N LEU A 35 -110.68 5.63 -8.80
CA LEU A 35 -110.63 6.06 -10.20
C LEU A 35 -109.26 6.64 -10.61
N ARG A 36 -108.54 7.27 -9.67
CA ARG A 36 -107.20 7.87 -9.92
C ARG A 36 -106.06 6.85 -9.84
N LEU A 37 -106.24 5.76 -9.09
CA LEU A 37 -105.23 4.73 -8.85
C LEU A 37 -104.50 4.23 -10.12
N PRO A 38 -105.16 3.93 -11.26
CA PRO A 38 -104.45 3.48 -12.46
C PRO A 38 -103.55 4.55 -13.10
N ALA A 39 -103.90 5.84 -12.96
CA ALA A 39 -103.07 6.93 -13.43
C ALA A 39 -101.87 7.16 -12.49
N GLU A 40 -102.10 7.14 -11.18
CA GLU A 40 -101.04 7.24 -10.17
C GLU A 40 -100.05 6.07 -10.26
N PHE A 41 -100.54 4.84 -10.47
CA PHE A 41 -99.70 3.66 -10.66
C PHE A 41 -98.85 3.76 -11.96
N ARG A 42 -99.41 4.31 -13.04
CA ARG A 42 -98.64 4.58 -14.27
C ARG A 42 -97.56 5.63 -14.04
N ALA A 43 -97.90 6.75 -13.38
CA ALA A 43 -96.96 7.79 -13.05
C ALA A 43 -95.83 7.28 -12.14
N PHE A 44 -96.17 6.50 -11.11
CA PHE A 44 -95.19 5.84 -10.24
C PHE A 44 -94.28 4.88 -11.01
N ARG A 45 -94.84 4.07 -11.93
CA ARG A 45 -94.07 3.16 -12.77
C ARG A 45 -93.11 3.93 -13.69
N GLU A 46 -93.58 4.99 -14.35
CA GLU A 46 -92.76 5.84 -15.21
C GLU A 46 -91.62 6.52 -14.44
N GLU A 47 -91.91 7.06 -13.26
CA GLU A 47 -90.90 7.63 -12.36
C GLU A 47 -89.89 6.59 -11.90
N THR A 48 -90.36 5.39 -11.54
CA THR A 48 -89.52 4.27 -11.12
C THR A 48 -88.60 3.80 -12.26
N GLU A 49 -89.13 3.62 -13.47
CA GLU A 49 -88.33 3.26 -14.65
C GLU A 49 -87.31 4.35 -14.99
N ARG A 50 -87.70 5.63 -14.89
CA ARG A 50 -86.75 6.75 -15.05
C ARG A 50 -85.64 6.68 -14.02
N ARG A 51 -85.98 6.48 -12.74
CA ARG A 51 -85.00 6.38 -11.66
C ARG A 51 -84.07 5.18 -11.83
N PHE A 52 -84.59 4.04 -12.28
CA PHE A 52 -83.76 2.88 -12.61
C PHE A 52 -82.88 3.11 -13.85
N ALA A 53 -83.32 3.89 -14.84
CA ALA A 53 -82.48 4.29 -15.96
C ALA A 53 -81.32 5.19 -15.49
N GLU A 54 -81.61 6.22 -14.68
CA GLU A 54 -80.61 7.11 -14.08
C GLU A 54 -79.56 6.30 -13.28
N ILE A 55 -80.00 5.41 -12.38
CA ILE A 55 -79.08 4.58 -11.58
C ILE A 55 -78.24 3.67 -12.47
N ARG A 56 -78.80 3.08 -13.54
CA ARG A 56 -78.03 2.24 -14.46
C ARG A 56 -76.95 3.03 -15.18
N GLU A 57 -77.26 4.26 -15.60
CA GLU A 57 -76.28 5.16 -16.22
C GLU A 57 -75.18 5.57 -15.24
N GLU A 58 -75.54 5.94 -14.01
CA GLU A 58 -74.59 6.26 -12.94
C GLU A 58 -73.64 5.09 -12.64
N VAL A 59 -74.19 3.86 -12.51
CA VAL A 59 -73.40 2.65 -12.28
C VAL A 59 -72.49 2.32 -13.48
N ALA A 60 -72.99 2.48 -14.71
CA ALA A 60 -72.19 2.26 -15.91
C ALA A 60 -71.04 3.27 -16.02
N ALA A 61 -71.30 4.55 -15.71
CA ALA A 61 -70.29 5.60 -15.68
C ALA A 61 -69.24 5.34 -14.58
N ALA A 62 -69.67 4.99 -13.37
CA ALA A 62 -68.78 4.66 -12.27
C ALA A 62 -67.91 3.43 -12.57
N ARG A 63 -68.48 2.41 -13.24
CA ARG A 63 -67.73 1.24 -13.67
C ARG A 63 -66.70 1.59 -14.74
N ALA A 64 -67.07 2.38 -15.74
CA ALA A 64 -66.13 2.83 -16.78
C ALA A 64 -64.98 3.67 -16.19
N GLU A 65 -65.27 4.53 -15.21
CA GLU A 65 -64.24 5.27 -14.48
C GLU A 65 -63.34 4.35 -13.65
N ALA A 66 -63.90 3.36 -12.96
CA ALA A 66 -63.12 2.38 -12.20
C ALA A 66 -62.19 1.58 -13.14
N ASP A 67 -62.71 1.07 -14.26
CA ASP A 67 -61.93 0.33 -15.25
C ASP A 67 -60.77 1.19 -15.81
N ARG A 68 -61.03 2.48 -16.07
CA ARG A 68 -59.99 3.44 -16.47
C ARG A 68 -58.91 3.61 -15.39
N ARG A 69 -59.30 3.84 -14.14
CA ARG A 69 -58.36 4.00 -13.02
C ARG A 69 -57.53 2.72 -12.79
N PHE A 70 -58.14 1.54 -12.95
CA PHE A 70 -57.42 0.26 -12.86
C PHE A 70 -56.41 0.09 -14.02
N ALA A 71 -56.78 0.48 -15.23
CA ALA A 71 -55.85 0.46 -16.37
C ALA A 71 -54.66 1.40 -16.13
N GLU A 72 -54.91 2.62 -15.67
CA GLU A 72 -53.87 3.59 -15.32
C GLU A 72 -52.93 3.06 -14.22
N LEU A 73 -53.48 2.41 -13.19
CA LEU A 73 -52.69 1.78 -12.12
C LEU A 73 -51.85 0.60 -12.64
N ALA A 74 -52.41 -0.26 -13.49
CA ALA A 74 -51.69 -1.39 -14.08
C ALA A 74 -50.53 -0.91 -14.97
N GLU A 75 -50.74 0.16 -15.74
CA GLU A 75 -49.68 0.78 -16.53
C GLU A 75 -48.58 1.39 -15.65
N ALA A 76 -48.95 2.13 -14.61
CA ALA A 76 -47.99 2.68 -13.65
C ALA A 76 -47.17 1.57 -12.99
N GLN A 77 -47.82 0.48 -12.58
CA GLN A 77 -47.14 -0.68 -12.00
C GLN A 77 -46.19 -1.35 -13.00
N ARG A 78 -46.61 -1.53 -14.26
CA ARG A 78 -45.74 -2.08 -15.31
C ARG A 78 -44.50 -1.22 -15.51
N ARG A 79 -44.66 0.11 -15.62
CA ARG A 79 -43.54 1.06 -15.77
C ARG A 79 -42.55 0.95 -14.60
N HIS A 80 -43.04 0.86 -13.37
CA HIS A 80 -42.18 0.67 -12.20
C HIS A 80 -41.43 -0.66 -12.22
N TYR A 81 -42.06 -1.76 -12.64
CA TYR A 81 -41.36 -3.03 -12.78
C TYR A 81 -40.27 -2.98 -13.85
N GLU A 82 -40.55 -2.35 -14.98
CA GLU A 82 -39.57 -2.15 -16.06
C GLU A 82 -38.37 -1.31 -15.59
N GLU A 83 -38.62 -0.19 -14.90
CA GLU A 83 -37.59 0.66 -14.32
C GLU A 83 -36.74 -0.08 -13.28
N PHE A 84 -37.39 -0.82 -12.38
CA PHE A 84 -36.70 -1.61 -11.37
C PHE A 84 -35.87 -2.75 -11.97
N ALA A 85 -36.37 -3.39 -13.04
CA ALA A 85 -35.61 -4.40 -13.78
C ALA A 85 -34.39 -3.79 -14.46
N ALA A 86 -34.52 -2.61 -15.08
CA ALA A 86 -33.41 -1.88 -15.69
C ALA A 86 -32.35 -1.50 -14.64
N HIS A 87 -32.76 -0.90 -13.52
CA HIS A 87 -31.85 -0.51 -12.46
C HIS A 87 -31.12 -1.73 -11.84
N ARG A 88 -31.81 -2.86 -11.70
CA ARG A 88 -31.19 -4.12 -11.25
C ARG A 88 -30.13 -4.60 -12.23
N GLN A 89 -30.37 -4.51 -13.53
CA GLN A 89 -29.38 -4.89 -14.55
C GLN A 89 -28.15 -3.99 -14.50
N GLU A 90 -28.33 -2.67 -14.39
CA GLU A 90 -27.24 -1.70 -14.21
C GLU A 90 -26.42 -1.99 -12.94
N PHE A 91 -27.09 -2.26 -11.82
CA PHE A 91 -26.42 -2.61 -10.58
C PHE A 91 -25.58 -3.88 -10.71
N LEU A 92 -26.09 -4.91 -11.39
CA LEU A 92 -25.35 -6.15 -11.64
C LEU A 92 -24.15 -5.91 -12.56
N ALA A 93 -24.30 -5.07 -13.60
CA ALA A 93 -23.20 -4.70 -14.50
C ALA A 93 -22.09 -3.97 -13.73
N HIS A 94 -22.43 -2.93 -12.97
CA HIS A 94 -21.46 -2.21 -12.15
C HIS A 94 -20.80 -3.09 -11.09
N ARG A 95 -21.54 -4.03 -10.49
CA ARG A 95 -20.96 -4.99 -9.56
C ARG A 95 -19.94 -5.91 -10.24
N GLN A 96 -20.21 -6.36 -11.46
CA GLN A 96 -19.25 -7.16 -12.23
C GLN A 96 -18.00 -6.35 -12.59
N GLU A 97 -18.17 -5.11 -13.06
CA GLU A 97 -17.06 -4.19 -13.34
C GLU A 97 -16.20 -3.95 -12.10
N PHE A 98 -16.83 -3.71 -10.95
CA PHE A 98 -16.12 -3.51 -9.68
C PHE A 98 -15.32 -4.75 -9.27
N LEU A 99 -15.90 -5.95 -9.41
CA LEU A 99 -15.20 -7.20 -9.11
C LEU A 99 -14.02 -7.43 -10.07
N ALA A 100 -14.19 -7.12 -11.36
CA ALA A 100 -13.12 -7.21 -12.35
C ALA A 100 -11.97 -6.23 -12.02
N TYR A 101 -12.29 -4.98 -11.72
CA TYR A 101 -11.32 -3.97 -11.31
C TYR A 101 -10.57 -4.39 -10.03
N ARG A 102 -11.29 -4.93 -9.03
CA ARG A 102 -10.68 -5.44 -7.81
C ARG A 102 -9.74 -6.61 -8.08
N ALA A 103 -10.13 -7.56 -8.92
CA ALA A 103 -9.28 -8.68 -9.28
C ALA A 103 -8.00 -8.23 -10.02
N GLU A 104 -8.12 -7.23 -10.90
CA GLU A 104 -6.98 -6.62 -11.56
C GLU A 104 -6.07 -5.87 -10.58
N ALA A 105 -6.65 -5.12 -9.64
CA ALA A 105 -5.90 -4.44 -8.58
C ALA A 105 -5.12 -5.45 -7.71
N ASP A 106 -5.78 -6.51 -7.25
CA ASP A 106 -5.16 -7.58 -6.46
C ASP A 106 -4.00 -8.23 -7.24
N ARG A 107 -4.17 -8.47 -8.54
CA ARG A 107 -3.11 -8.96 -9.42
C ARG A 107 -1.93 -7.99 -9.51
N ARG A 108 -2.18 -6.70 -9.76
CA ARG A 108 -1.12 -5.68 -9.85
C ARG A 108 -0.37 -5.52 -8.52
N PHE A 109 -1.06 -5.62 -7.38
CA PHE A 109 -0.42 -5.63 -6.07
C PHE A 109 0.46 -6.86 -5.86
N ALA A 110 0.03 -8.05 -6.31
CA ALA A 110 0.85 -9.25 -6.25
C ALA A 110 2.12 -9.12 -7.13
N GLU A 111 1.98 -8.60 -8.35
CA GLU A 111 3.11 -8.32 -9.25
C GLU A 111 4.10 -7.31 -8.64
N LEU A 112 3.59 -6.24 -7.99
CA LEU A 112 4.42 -5.25 -7.29
C LEU A 112 5.16 -5.86 -6.10
N ALA A 113 4.49 -6.70 -5.30
CA ALA A 113 5.10 -7.39 -4.17
C ALA A 113 6.23 -8.34 -4.64
N GLU A 114 6.06 -9.03 -5.77
CA GLU A 114 7.11 -9.84 -6.36
C GLU A 114 8.29 -9.00 -6.87
N ALA A 115 8.01 -7.89 -7.57
CA ALA A 115 9.06 -6.98 -8.03
C ALA A 115 9.85 -6.40 -6.85
N GLN A 116 9.17 -6.03 -5.77
CA GLN A 116 9.80 -5.57 -4.53
C GLN A 116 10.71 -6.65 -3.93
N ARG A 117 10.25 -7.89 -3.81
CA ARG A 117 11.07 -9.01 -3.31
C ARG A 117 12.34 -9.21 -4.14
N ARG A 118 12.25 -9.15 -5.47
CA ARG A 118 13.42 -9.25 -6.38
C ARG A 118 14.40 -8.10 -6.19
N THR A 119 13.89 -6.88 -6.02
CA THR A 119 14.72 -5.71 -5.74
C THR A 119 15.41 -5.83 -4.40
N GLU A 120 14.71 -6.24 -3.34
CA GLU A 120 15.31 -6.47 -2.02
C GLU A 120 16.42 -7.53 -2.06
N GLU A 121 16.21 -8.63 -2.80
CA GLU A 121 17.24 -9.66 -2.98
C GLU A 121 18.47 -9.11 -3.73
N THR A 122 18.25 -8.32 -4.78
CA THR A 122 19.33 -7.67 -5.54
C THR A 122 20.13 -6.70 -4.68
N VAL A 123 19.44 -5.90 -3.86
CA VAL A 123 20.08 -4.97 -2.91
C VAL A 123 20.90 -5.75 -1.88
N ARG A 124 20.39 -6.85 -1.31
CA ARG A 124 21.15 -7.70 -0.38
C ARG A 124 22.44 -8.25 -1.02
N LYS A 125 22.35 -8.75 -2.24
CA LYS A 125 23.52 -9.24 -3.00
C LYS A 125 24.54 -8.13 -3.28
N LEU A 126 24.07 -6.93 -3.59
CA LEU A 126 24.93 -5.78 -3.80
C LEU A 126 25.65 -5.38 -2.51
N VAL A 127 24.93 -5.29 -1.38
CA VAL A 127 25.51 -4.98 -0.06
C VAL A 127 26.59 -6.00 0.32
N GLU A 128 26.32 -7.30 0.11
CA GLU A 128 27.30 -8.34 0.38
C GLU A 128 28.54 -8.22 -0.52
N THR A 129 28.35 -7.96 -1.82
CA THR A 129 29.45 -7.76 -2.77
C THR A 129 30.30 -6.55 -2.40
N THR A 130 29.67 -5.42 -2.07
CA THR A 130 30.36 -4.22 -1.61
C THR A 130 31.13 -4.48 -0.32
N ARG A 131 30.55 -5.21 0.64
CA ARG A 131 31.24 -5.59 1.88
C ARG A 131 32.51 -6.42 1.60
N ARG A 132 32.39 -7.45 0.75
CA ARG A 132 33.54 -8.28 0.35
C ARG A 132 34.61 -7.47 -0.39
N MET A 133 34.19 -6.54 -1.25
CA MET A 133 35.11 -5.66 -1.97
C MET A 133 35.88 -4.73 -1.02
N ASN A 134 35.18 -4.13 -0.05
CA ASN A 134 35.82 -3.27 0.95
C ASN A 134 36.83 -4.04 1.81
N GLN A 135 36.49 -5.24 2.26
CA GLN A 135 37.43 -6.10 3.01
C GLN A 135 38.68 -6.42 2.19
N ARG A 136 38.53 -6.69 0.89
CA ARG A 136 39.69 -6.90 0.00
C ARG A 136 40.50 -5.62 -0.17
N LEU A 137 39.86 -4.46 -0.31
CA LEU A 137 40.56 -3.19 -0.42
C LEU A 137 41.34 -2.85 0.84
N GLU A 138 40.78 -3.13 2.03
CA GLU A 138 41.47 -2.97 3.31
C GLU A 138 42.71 -3.87 3.40
N HIS A 139 42.58 -5.15 3.04
CA HIS A 139 43.71 -6.08 3.01
C HIS A 139 44.79 -5.63 2.02
N HIS A 140 44.40 -5.28 0.79
CA HIS A 140 45.34 -4.78 -0.22
C HIS A 140 46.01 -3.46 0.22
N ALA A 141 45.30 -2.59 0.94
CA ALA A 141 45.87 -1.37 1.49
C ALA A 141 46.91 -1.67 2.57
N ALA A 142 46.67 -2.67 3.42
CA ALA A 142 47.62 -3.16 4.42
C ALA A 142 48.87 -3.76 3.75
N ASP A 143 48.70 -4.68 2.81
CA ASP A 143 49.80 -5.30 2.07
C ASP A 143 50.67 -4.26 1.34
N LEU A 144 50.02 -3.25 0.74
CA LEU A 144 50.74 -2.12 0.12
C LEU A 144 51.47 -1.26 1.13
N GLY A 145 50.95 -1.13 2.36
CA GLY A 145 51.63 -0.47 3.47
C GLY A 145 52.92 -1.20 3.85
N GLU A 146 52.85 -2.53 3.99
CA GLU A 146 54.00 -3.39 4.27
C GLU A 146 55.05 -3.32 3.15
N LEU A 147 54.62 -3.48 1.89
CA LEU A 147 55.52 -3.42 0.74
C LEU A 147 56.22 -2.06 0.60
N LYS A 148 55.53 -0.96 0.91
CA LYS A 148 56.13 0.39 0.93
C LYS A 148 57.21 0.49 2.02
N THR A 149 56.95 -0.07 3.19
CA THR A 149 57.88 -0.08 4.33
C THR A 149 59.13 -0.90 3.98
N MET A 150 58.95 -2.14 3.53
CA MET A 150 60.05 -3.00 3.05
C MET A 150 60.88 -2.32 1.95
N ARG A 151 60.22 -1.63 1.00
CA ARG A 151 60.90 -0.94 -0.09
C ARG A 151 61.73 0.25 0.41
N LEU A 152 61.22 1.02 1.37
CA LEU A 152 61.96 2.13 1.98
C LEU A 152 63.16 1.63 2.77
N GLU A 153 62.97 0.62 3.63
CA GLU A 153 64.07 0.01 4.39
C GLU A 153 65.18 -0.48 3.46
N ALA A 154 64.82 -1.27 2.44
CA ALA A 154 65.77 -1.76 1.46
C ALA A 154 66.50 -0.61 0.72
N PHE A 155 65.80 0.48 0.42
CA PHE A 155 66.41 1.65 -0.22
C PHE A 155 67.46 2.31 0.66
N TYR A 156 67.15 2.57 1.94
CA TYR A 156 68.08 3.20 2.87
C TYR A 156 69.26 2.30 3.23
N HIS A 157 69.04 0.99 3.37
CA HIS A 157 70.11 0.00 3.55
C HIS A 157 71.06 -0.04 2.34
N GLN A 158 70.53 -0.24 1.13
CA GLN A 158 71.34 -0.39 -0.09
C GLN A 158 72.04 0.90 -0.50
N ARG A 159 71.43 2.07 -0.20
CA ARG A 159 71.93 3.38 -0.63
C ARG A 159 72.32 4.27 0.54
N ALA A 160 72.70 3.72 1.69
CA ALA A 160 73.06 4.49 2.89
C ALA A 160 74.11 5.59 2.62
N ALA A 161 75.15 5.27 1.84
CA ALA A 161 76.19 6.21 1.42
C ALA A 161 75.63 7.46 0.73
N PHE A 162 74.59 7.27 -0.08
CA PHE A 162 73.87 8.35 -0.76
C PHE A 162 72.83 8.98 0.17
N ALA A 163 71.95 8.21 0.80
CA ALA A 163 70.87 8.72 1.62
C ALA A 163 71.34 9.65 2.75
N PHE A 164 72.45 9.31 3.41
CA PHE A 164 72.99 10.06 4.54
C PHE A 164 74.20 10.94 4.19
N HIS A 165 74.50 11.11 2.90
CA HIS A 165 75.70 11.84 2.44
C HIS A 165 75.78 13.29 2.96
N ARG A 166 74.62 13.91 3.24
CA ARG A 166 74.53 15.27 3.77
C ARG A 166 74.78 15.36 5.27
N LEU A 167 74.55 14.26 6.01
CA LEU A 167 74.65 14.21 7.47
C LEU A 167 76.02 13.72 7.92
N VAL A 168 76.52 12.65 7.31
CA VAL A 168 77.77 11.97 7.71
C VAL A 168 78.67 11.69 6.50
N ARG A 169 79.99 11.72 6.70
CA ARG A 169 80.96 11.30 5.66
C ARG A 169 81.20 9.80 5.75
N ARG A 170 81.44 9.17 4.60
CA ARG A 170 81.69 7.71 4.48
C ARG A 170 80.62 6.89 5.19
N ALA A 171 79.37 7.28 5.01
CA ALA A 171 78.22 6.60 5.60
C ALA A 171 78.18 5.14 5.12
N SER A 172 78.22 4.21 6.07
CA SER A 172 78.15 2.78 5.82
C SER A 172 77.16 2.15 6.78
N PRO A 173 76.25 1.29 6.29
CA PRO A 173 75.36 0.56 7.17
C PRO A 173 76.17 -0.43 8.02
N VAL A 174 75.77 -0.58 9.28
CA VAL A 174 76.25 -1.61 10.22
C VAL A 174 75.38 -2.85 10.02
N SER A 175 75.99 -4.03 9.87
CA SER A 175 75.22 -5.27 9.65
C SER A 175 74.46 -5.68 10.90
N ASP A 176 73.42 -6.50 10.74
CA ASP A 176 72.60 -7.00 11.85
C ASP A 176 73.44 -7.77 12.87
N GLU A 177 74.40 -8.56 12.40
CA GLU A 177 75.34 -9.25 13.28
C GLU A 177 76.19 -8.26 14.07
N GLU A 178 76.78 -7.25 13.41
CA GLU A 178 77.61 -6.25 14.10
C GLU A 178 76.79 -5.47 15.13
N ARG A 179 75.53 -5.13 14.82
CA ARG A 179 74.59 -4.49 15.75
C ARG A 179 74.32 -5.38 16.97
N TYR A 180 74.02 -6.66 16.76
CA TYR A 180 73.78 -7.61 17.84
C TYR A 180 75.00 -7.75 18.74
N TRP A 181 76.20 -7.93 18.15
CA TRP A 181 77.45 -8.04 18.89
C TRP A 181 77.74 -6.79 19.74
N ILE A 182 77.49 -5.57 19.23
CA ILE A 182 77.67 -4.33 19.99
C ILE A 182 76.81 -4.35 21.27
N LEU A 183 75.54 -4.71 21.13
CA LEU A 183 74.60 -4.73 22.24
C LEU A 183 74.90 -5.85 23.25
N GLU A 184 75.18 -7.07 22.77
CA GLU A 184 75.53 -8.22 23.62
C GLU A 184 76.78 -7.93 24.47
N GLN A 185 77.83 -7.37 23.85
CA GLN A 185 79.06 -7.02 24.57
C GLN A 185 78.83 -5.89 25.58
N ALA A 186 77.93 -4.95 25.29
CA ALA A 186 77.59 -3.88 26.22
C ALA A 186 76.78 -4.39 27.42
N ALA A 187 75.87 -5.34 27.20
CA ALA A 187 75.11 -6.00 28.26
C ALA A 187 76.03 -6.83 29.16
N ALA A 188 76.93 -7.63 28.57
CA ALA A 188 77.93 -8.39 29.31
C ALA A 188 78.87 -7.50 30.14
N ALA A 189 79.16 -6.29 29.65
CA ALA A 189 79.94 -5.28 30.36
C ALA A 189 79.13 -4.45 31.38
N GLY A 190 77.82 -4.71 31.54
CA GLY A 190 76.94 -4.00 32.46
C GLY A 190 76.65 -2.54 32.09
N ARG A 191 76.90 -2.13 30.84
CA ARG A 191 76.66 -0.76 30.35
C ARG A 191 75.20 -0.51 29.97
N ILE A 192 74.50 -1.57 29.58
CA ILE A 192 73.07 -1.60 29.30
C ILE A 192 72.48 -2.88 29.90
N THR A 193 71.17 -2.90 30.10
CA THR A 193 70.39 -4.04 30.58
C THR A 193 69.85 -4.88 29.43
N GLU A 194 69.45 -6.12 29.71
CA GLU A 194 68.80 -7.01 28.72
C GLU A 194 67.51 -6.39 28.14
N GLU A 195 66.71 -5.69 28.96
CA GLU A 195 65.53 -4.98 28.45
C GLU A 195 65.89 -3.85 27.48
N GLU A 196 67.00 -3.14 27.73
CA GLU A 196 67.49 -2.09 26.83
C GLU A 196 68.06 -2.68 25.52
N VAL A 197 68.63 -3.88 25.57
CA VAL A 197 69.00 -4.65 24.37
C VAL A 197 67.76 -4.97 23.54
N GLU A 198 66.73 -5.55 24.15
CA GLU A 198 65.47 -5.90 23.45
C GLU A 198 64.78 -4.69 22.81
N ARG A 199 64.88 -3.51 23.43
CA ARG A 199 64.33 -2.26 22.86
C ARG A 199 65.20 -1.65 21.77
N ALA A 200 66.52 -1.85 21.82
CA ALA A 200 67.46 -1.34 20.84
C ALA A 200 67.56 -2.20 19.56
N LEU A 201 67.41 -3.52 19.69
CA LEU A 201 67.52 -4.48 18.59
C LEU A 201 66.62 -4.19 17.38
N PRO A 202 65.34 -3.77 17.54
CA PRO A 202 64.46 -3.56 16.40
C PRO A 202 64.73 -2.28 15.62
N LEU A 203 65.82 -1.55 15.90
CA LEU A 203 66.25 -0.40 15.11
C LEU A 203 66.33 -0.78 13.62
N ASP A 204 65.76 0.02 12.73
CA ASP A 204 65.69 -0.37 11.31
C ASP A 204 67.08 -0.32 10.66
N LEU A 205 67.86 0.73 10.94
CA LEU A 205 69.19 0.91 10.38
C LEU A 205 70.12 1.67 11.34
N LEU A 206 71.33 1.13 11.55
CA LEU A 206 72.44 1.85 12.17
C LEU A 206 73.49 2.18 11.10
N VAL A 207 73.89 3.44 11.00
CA VAL A 207 74.87 3.90 10.01
C VAL A 207 76.10 4.44 10.72
N LYS A 208 77.28 3.88 10.43
CA LYS A 208 78.56 4.40 10.91
C LYS A 208 79.20 5.31 9.87
N GLY A 209 79.92 6.34 10.33
CA GLY A 209 80.62 7.28 9.48
C GLY A 209 81.45 8.26 10.28
N PHE A 210 81.78 9.39 9.67
CA PHE A 210 82.58 10.45 10.27
C PHE A 210 81.85 11.79 10.25
N HIS A 211 81.96 12.53 11.36
CA HIS A 211 81.41 13.87 11.46
C HIS A 211 82.00 14.77 10.37
N ARG A 212 81.14 15.54 9.68
CA ARG A 212 81.56 16.27 8.46
C ARG A 212 82.63 17.32 8.69
N ARG A 213 82.69 17.90 9.89
CA ARG A 213 83.61 19.00 10.25
C ARG A 213 84.77 18.54 11.15
N GLU A 214 84.48 17.67 12.11
CA GLU A 214 85.41 17.31 13.19
C GLU A 214 86.13 15.98 12.94
N ASP A 215 85.76 15.25 11.88
CA ASP A 215 86.31 13.95 11.49
C ASP A 215 86.34 12.87 12.61
N ARG A 216 85.51 13.04 13.63
CA ARG A 216 85.29 12.03 14.67
C ARG A 216 84.30 10.95 14.20
N PRO A 217 84.44 9.70 14.63
CA PRO A 217 83.47 8.66 14.31
C PRO A 217 82.10 9.02 14.91
N VAL A 218 81.05 8.81 14.14
CA VAL A 218 79.66 9.03 14.54
C VAL A 218 78.78 7.90 14.02
N TYR A 219 77.72 7.63 14.78
CA TYR A 219 76.68 6.69 14.43
C TYR A 219 75.36 7.43 14.27
N LEU A 220 74.57 7.04 13.28
CA LEU A 220 73.18 7.46 13.12
C LEU A 220 72.28 6.26 13.39
N ALA A 221 71.41 6.35 14.38
CA ALA A 221 70.28 5.45 14.54
C ALA A 221 69.14 6.00 13.68
N VAL A 222 68.57 5.15 12.83
CA VAL A 222 67.56 5.55 11.85
C VAL A 222 66.34 4.63 11.99
N GLU A 223 65.20 5.25 12.30
CA GLU A 223 63.87 4.67 12.10
C GLU A 223 63.38 5.03 10.70
N ILE A 224 62.81 4.05 10.00
CA ILE A 224 62.34 4.17 8.63
C ILE A 224 60.84 3.90 8.63
N SER A 225 60.06 4.95 8.38
CA SER A 225 58.62 4.82 8.24
C SER A 225 58.12 5.52 6.99
N TRP A 226 57.00 5.04 6.45
CA TRP A 226 56.39 5.63 5.26
C TRP A 226 55.72 6.99 5.54
N LEU A 227 55.11 7.18 6.72
CA LEU A 227 54.36 8.39 7.07
C LEU A 227 55.14 9.39 7.93
N GLY A 228 56.17 8.94 8.67
CA GLY A 228 56.94 9.79 9.58
C GLY A 228 56.10 10.39 10.71
N GLY A 229 55.98 9.69 11.84
CA GLY A 229 55.27 10.14 13.05
C GLY A 229 56.20 10.62 14.16
N THR A 230 55.64 11.27 15.18
CA THR A 230 56.38 11.65 16.40
C THR A 230 56.91 10.43 17.16
N GLU A 231 56.15 9.33 17.15
CA GLU A 231 56.56 8.05 17.75
C GLU A 231 57.83 7.49 17.08
N ASP A 232 57.99 7.66 15.76
CA ASP A 232 59.18 7.20 15.05
C ASP A 232 60.43 7.98 15.51
N VAL A 233 60.26 9.27 15.81
CA VAL A 233 61.36 10.11 16.34
C VAL A 233 61.73 9.70 17.76
N GLU A 234 60.73 9.43 18.60
CA GLU A 234 60.94 8.95 19.98
C GLU A 234 61.65 7.60 20.00
N ARG A 235 61.23 6.65 19.16
CA ARG A 235 61.93 5.35 19.02
C ARG A 235 63.36 5.53 18.53
N ALA A 236 63.58 6.39 17.53
CA ALA A 236 64.93 6.65 17.03
C ALA A 236 65.84 7.20 18.13
N LEU A 237 65.32 8.10 18.97
CA LEU A 237 66.05 8.69 20.08
C LEU A 237 66.37 7.67 21.18
N GLU A 238 65.37 6.92 21.66
CA GLU A 238 65.57 5.88 22.68
C GLU A 238 66.62 4.86 22.22
N ARG A 239 66.50 4.39 20.98
CA ARG A 239 67.44 3.42 20.39
C ARG A 239 68.82 4.04 20.22
N ALA A 240 68.93 5.30 19.82
CA ALA A 240 70.20 6.01 19.72
C ALA A 240 70.90 6.11 21.09
N GLU A 241 70.18 6.39 22.16
CA GLU A 241 70.73 6.47 23.53
C GLU A 241 71.26 5.11 24.00
N ASN A 242 70.54 4.03 23.71
CA ASN A 242 71.00 2.67 24.03
C ASN A 242 72.26 2.30 23.24
N PHE A 243 72.29 2.57 21.93
CA PHE A 243 73.48 2.34 21.12
C PHE A 243 74.65 3.23 21.53
N ALA A 244 74.41 4.48 21.93
CA ALA A 244 75.47 5.37 22.42
C ALA A 244 76.15 4.77 23.67
N ARG A 245 75.36 4.32 24.66
CA ARG A 245 75.91 3.63 25.84
C ARG A 245 76.63 2.32 25.49
N ALA A 246 76.11 1.60 24.50
CA ALA A 246 76.69 0.34 24.03
C ALA A 246 78.01 0.51 23.27
N LEU A 247 78.22 1.65 22.61
CA LEU A 247 79.43 1.94 21.85
C LEU A 247 80.54 2.57 22.69
N GLY A 248 80.20 3.13 23.87
CA GLY A 248 81.16 3.74 24.81
C GLY A 248 81.50 5.17 24.44
#